data_AF-A0A5B0SLT4-F1
#
_entry.id   AF-A0A5B0SLT4-F1
#
_cell.length_a   1.000
_cell.length_b   1.000
_cell.length_c   1.000
_cell.angle_alpha   90.00
_cell.angle_beta   90.00
_cell.angle_gamma   90.00
#
_symmetry.space_group_name_H-M   'P 1'
#
loop_
_entity.id
_entity.type
_entity.pdbx_description
1 polymer ?
#
loop_
_entity_poly.entity_id
_entity_poly.type
_entity_poly.pdbx_seq_one_letter_code
_entity_poly.pdbx_strand_id
1 'polypeptide(L)'
;MMVQAAICLGIPIITLDKEHSPASQVSNPRSIDSQHPVDLNHQIGSFNLVADIEKLSQMVNILTNEIEHVNVSILKTLLKNQQLGRLKTNPIKIYPHPEVIEIIQDKFKQKLFLSQAGIPISDFEEIQQRPSISEHTIVMLDKQIVYVIRSS
;
A
#
# COMPACT_ATOMS: atom_id res chain seq x y z
N MET A 1 10.30 5.91 2.77
CA MET A 1 11.47 6.51 2.07
C MET A 1 11.05 7.49 0.96
N MET A 2 9.83 7.40 0.45
CA MET A 2 9.33 8.19 -0.67
C MET A 2 9.23 9.70 -0.39
N VAL A 3 8.83 10.07 0.84
CA VAL A 3 8.61 11.47 1.21
C VAL A 3 9.89 12.31 1.06
N GLN A 4 11.02 11.79 1.55
CA GLN A 4 12.31 12.47 1.44
C GLN A 4 12.73 12.68 -0.02
N ALA A 5 12.54 11.67 -0.87
CA ALA A 5 12.87 11.76 -2.28
C ALA A 5 11.99 12.79 -3.01
N ALA A 6 10.69 12.84 -2.70
CA ALA A 6 9.77 13.82 -3.26
C ALA A 6 10.18 15.26 -2.88
N ILE A 7 10.57 15.48 -1.62
CA ILE A 7 11.07 16.77 -1.13
C ILE A 7 12.33 17.20 -1.90
N CYS A 8 13.30 16.31 -2.08
CA CYS A 8 14.53 16.61 -2.83
C CYS A 8 14.26 16.98 -4.31
N LEU A 9 13.16 16.51 -4.89
CA LEU A 9 12.75 16.79 -6.26
C LEU A 9 11.78 17.99 -6.37
N GLY A 10 11.43 18.64 -5.25
CA GLY A 10 10.45 19.72 -5.23
C GLY A 10 9.02 19.27 -5.60
N ILE A 11 8.71 17.98 -5.43
CA ILE A 11 7.39 17.42 -5.73
C ILE A 11 6.50 17.57 -4.49
N PRO A 12 5.35 18.26 -4.58
CA PRO A 12 4.36 18.32 -3.50
C PRO A 12 3.86 16.93 -3.12
N ILE A 13 3.90 16.59 -1.84
CA ILE A 13 3.46 15.29 -1.33
C ILE A 13 2.56 15.46 -0.11
N ILE A 14 1.52 14.64 -0.02
CA ILE A 14 0.61 14.52 1.11
C ILE A 14 0.63 13.05 1.54
N THR A 15 0.81 12.80 2.83
CA THR A 15 0.85 11.43 3.39
C THR A 15 -0.39 11.15 4.21
N LEU A 16 -0.91 9.91 4.18
CA LEU A 16 -1.96 9.44 5.07
C LEU A 16 -1.42 8.32 5.97
N ASP A 17 -1.34 8.57 7.26
CA ASP A 17 -0.92 7.58 8.26
C ASP A 17 -1.39 8.03 9.66
N LYS A 18 -1.04 7.28 10.69
CA LYS A 18 -1.26 7.65 12.09
C LYS A 18 -0.41 8.86 12.47
N GLU A 19 -0.89 9.56 13.50
CA GLU A 19 -0.13 10.60 14.17
C GLU A 19 1.22 10.06 14.67
N HIS A 20 2.27 10.88 14.54
CA HIS A 20 3.66 10.54 14.89
C HIS A 20 4.29 9.39 14.10
N SER A 21 3.70 8.98 12.97
CA SER A 21 4.33 8.05 12.03
C SER A 21 5.67 8.59 11.50
N PRO A 22 6.61 7.72 11.06
CA PRO A 22 7.84 8.16 10.41
C PRO A 22 7.58 9.11 9.22
N ALA A 23 6.52 8.85 8.45
CA ALA A 23 6.13 9.70 7.32
C ALA A 23 5.67 11.10 7.77
N SER A 24 4.97 11.21 8.91
CA SER A 24 4.53 12.51 9.47
C SER A 24 5.70 13.42 9.88
N GLN A 25 6.82 12.83 10.30
CA GLN A 25 7.99 13.58 10.79
C GLN A 25 8.78 14.24 9.65
N VAL A 26 8.73 13.65 8.45
CA VAL A 26 9.48 14.13 7.28
C VAL A 26 8.62 14.89 6.27
N SER A 27 7.29 14.75 6.32
CA SER A 27 6.36 15.44 5.40
C SER A 27 6.11 16.90 5.76
N ASN A 28 6.61 17.37 6.91
CA ASN A 28 6.41 18.72 7.38
C ASN A 28 7.70 19.59 7.37
N PRO A 29 8.51 19.63 6.30
CA PRO A 29 9.63 20.57 6.24
C PRO A 29 9.06 21.96 5.95
N ARG A 30 8.83 22.76 6.99
CA ARG A 30 8.60 24.20 6.83
C ARG A 30 9.86 24.83 6.23
N SER A 31 9.96 24.94 4.92
CA SER A 31 10.90 25.88 4.32
C SER A 31 10.39 27.29 4.54
N ILE A 32 11.20 28.11 5.21
CA ILE A 32 10.94 29.52 5.51
C ILE A 32 10.67 30.38 4.26
N ASP A 33 11.08 29.93 3.06
CA ASP A 33 10.97 30.66 1.79
C ASP A 33 10.09 29.96 0.72
N SER A 34 9.42 28.85 1.04
CA SER A 34 8.60 28.18 0.05
C SER A 34 7.31 28.96 -0.19
N GLN A 35 7.18 29.56 -1.37
CA GLN A 35 5.92 30.06 -1.95
C GLN A 35 4.90 28.93 -2.24
N HIS A 36 5.08 27.76 -1.63
CA HIS A 36 4.17 26.63 -1.79
C HIS A 36 2.90 26.85 -0.96
N PRO A 37 1.72 26.43 -1.48
CA PRO A 37 0.45 26.58 -0.77
C PRO A 37 0.49 25.97 0.64
N VAL A 38 -0.20 26.64 1.56
CA VAL A 38 -0.05 26.57 3.03
C VAL A 38 -0.41 25.23 3.69
N ASP A 39 -0.89 24.19 3.00
CA ASP A 39 -1.33 22.94 3.66
C ASP A 39 -0.98 21.65 2.89
N LEU A 40 0.30 21.45 2.55
CA LEU A 40 0.81 20.13 2.13
C LEU A 40 1.16 19.28 3.36
N ASN A 41 0.19 19.12 4.27
CA ASN A 41 0.40 18.49 5.56
C ASN A 41 0.11 17.00 5.54
N HIS A 42 0.71 16.28 6.49
CA HIS A 42 0.31 14.92 6.85
C HIS A 42 -1.18 14.86 7.23
N GLN A 43 -1.95 14.01 6.55
CA GLN A 43 -3.32 13.67 6.93
C GLN A 43 -3.28 12.55 7.97
N ILE A 44 -3.73 12.86 9.18
CA ILE A 44 -3.92 11.85 10.24
C ILE A 44 -5.14 11.00 9.87
N GLY A 45 -4.96 9.68 9.78
CA GLY A 45 -6.04 8.75 9.47
C GLY A 45 -5.55 7.33 9.19
N SER A 46 -6.36 6.54 8.50
CA SER A 46 -6.08 5.14 8.22
C SER A 46 -6.27 4.79 6.75
N PHE A 47 -5.27 4.12 6.16
CA PHE A 47 -5.34 3.53 4.81
C PHE A 47 -6.25 2.30 4.71
N ASN A 48 -6.98 1.96 5.78
CA ASN A 48 -8.06 0.96 5.76
C ASN A 48 -9.46 1.60 5.77
N LEU A 49 -9.57 2.89 6.10
CA LEU A 49 -10.83 3.61 6.14
C LEU A 49 -11.12 4.28 4.81
N VAL A 50 -12.32 4.03 4.28
CA VAL A 50 -12.78 4.56 2.99
C VAL A 50 -12.77 6.10 3.00
N ALA A 51 -13.34 6.71 4.03
CA ALA A 51 -13.46 8.17 4.14
C ALA A 51 -12.11 8.89 4.11
N ASP A 52 -11.08 8.32 4.76
CA ASP A 52 -9.75 8.92 4.80
C ASP A 52 -9.06 8.87 3.42
N ILE A 53 -9.20 7.75 2.72
CA ILE A 53 -8.67 7.59 1.36
C ILE A 53 -9.40 8.51 0.38
N GLU A 54 -10.72 8.63 0.49
CA GLU A 54 -11.49 9.56 -0.34
C GLU A 54 -11.05 11.01 -0.12
N LYS A 55 -10.90 11.43 1.13
CA LYS A 55 -10.40 12.77 1.48
C LYS A 55 -9.02 13.03 0.87
N LEU A 56 -8.07 12.09 1.04
CA LEU A 56 -6.74 12.21 0.44
C LEU A 56 -6.82 12.29 -1.09
N SER A 57 -7.66 11.44 -1.69
CA SER A 57 -7.81 11.35 -3.15
C SER A 57 -8.31 12.65 -3.77
N GLN A 58 -9.06 13.48 -3.04
CA GLN A 58 -9.54 14.77 -3.55
C GLN A 58 -8.39 15.77 -3.71
N MET A 59 -7.34 15.66 -2.90
CA MET A 59 -6.23 16.63 -2.81
C MET A 59 -5.07 16.35 -3.77
N VAL A 60 -4.97 15.15 -4.36
CA VAL A 60 -3.76 14.70 -5.09
C VAL A 60 -4.04 14.20 -6.50
N ASN A 61 -3.18 14.45 -7.48
CA ASN A 61 -3.36 13.90 -8.83
C ASN A 61 -2.95 12.43 -8.94
N ILE A 62 -2.00 12.00 -8.09
CA ILE A 62 -1.43 10.66 -8.08
C ILE A 62 -1.51 10.10 -6.65
N LEU A 63 -1.98 8.87 -6.52
CA LEU A 63 -1.92 8.08 -5.29
C LEU A 63 -0.92 6.93 -5.44
N THR A 64 -0.21 6.67 -4.35
CA THR A 64 0.76 5.59 -4.24
C THR A 64 0.89 5.13 -2.80
N ASN A 65 1.31 3.88 -2.58
CA ASN A 65 1.41 3.26 -1.26
C ASN A 65 2.79 2.61 -1.04
N GLU A 66 3.30 2.68 0.20
CA GLU A 66 4.55 1.99 0.62
C GLU A 66 4.30 0.58 1.19
N ILE A 67 3.04 0.22 1.47
CA ILE A 67 2.65 -1.04 2.11
C ILE A 67 1.63 -1.78 1.26
N GLU A 68 1.61 -3.12 1.29
CA GLU A 68 0.62 -3.88 0.52
C GLU A 68 -0.77 -3.88 1.18
N HIS A 69 -0.87 -3.81 2.50
CA HIS A 69 -2.13 -3.98 3.23
C HIS A 69 -2.94 -2.68 3.33
N VAL A 70 -3.69 -2.39 2.27
CA VAL A 70 -4.56 -1.21 2.14
C VAL A 70 -5.94 -1.62 1.63
N ASN A 71 -6.95 -0.76 1.80
CA ASN A 71 -8.29 -1.01 1.28
C ASN A 71 -8.32 -0.89 -0.27
N VAL A 72 -8.15 -2.03 -0.96
CA VAL A 72 -8.12 -2.06 -2.44
C VAL A 72 -9.47 -1.73 -3.06
N SER A 73 -10.57 -2.06 -2.38
CA SER A 73 -11.93 -1.84 -2.87
C SER A 73 -12.21 -0.37 -3.15
N ILE A 74 -11.77 0.54 -2.28
CA ILE A 74 -11.90 1.98 -2.54
C ILE A 74 -10.98 2.41 -3.69
N LEU A 75 -9.74 1.92 -3.78
CA LEU A 75 -8.85 2.28 -4.91
C LEU A 75 -9.44 1.88 -6.27
N LYS A 76 -10.06 0.70 -6.37
CA LYS A 76 -10.81 0.27 -7.56
C LYS A 76 -12.01 1.18 -7.84
N THR A 77 -12.70 1.61 -6.79
CA THR A 77 -13.82 2.55 -6.88
C THR A 77 -13.36 3.90 -7.39
N LEU A 78 -12.23 4.44 -6.91
CA LEU A 78 -11.63 5.69 -7.37
C LEU A 78 -11.27 5.65 -8.87
N LEU A 79 -10.78 4.52 -9.38
CA LEU A 79 -10.48 4.36 -10.81
C LEU A 79 -11.73 4.29 -11.68
N LYS A 80 -12.78 3.60 -11.22
CA LYS A 80 -14.06 3.48 -11.94
C LYS A 80 -14.86 4.79 -11.91
N ASN A 81 -14.97 5.36 -10.71
CA ASN A 81 -15.73 6.56 -10.44
C ASN A 81 -14.83 7.77 -10.65
N GLN A 82 -14.67 8.19 -11.91
CA GLN A 82 -14.11 9.50 -12.25
C GLN A 82 -14.95 10.69 -11.69
N GLN A 83 -15.84 10.47 -10.71
CA GLN A 83 -16.92 11.37 -10.29
C GLN A 83 -16.80 11.88 -8.85
N LEU A 84 -15.65 11.72 -8.16
CA LEU A 84 -15.39 12.38 -6.87
C LEU A 84 -15.08 13.88 -7.05
N GLY A 85 -15.95 14.61 -7.75
CA GLY A 85 -15.76 16.02 -8.07
C GLY A 85 -14.61 16.31 -9.06
N ARG A 86 -13.99 15.27 -9.64
CA ARG A 86 -12.94 15.40 -10.64
C ARG A 86 -13.55 15.50 -12.04
N LEU A 87 -13.08 16.47 -12.85
CA LEU A 87 -13.45 16.49 -14.26
C LEU A 87 -12.89 15.23 -14.95
N LYS A 88 -13.63 14.71 -15.94
CA LYS A 88 -13.16 13.62 -16.83
C LYS A 88 -11.78 13.90 -17.46
N THR A 89 -11.39 15.16 -17.57
CA THR A 89 -10.12 15.62 -18.11
C THR A 89 -8.94 15.46 -17.14
N ASN A 90 -9.18 15.19 -15.85
CA ASN A 90 -8.13 14.98 -14.86
C ASN A 90 -8.45 13.84 -13.87
N PRO A 91 -8.52 12.59 -14.35
CA PRO A 91 -8.75 11.43 -13.49
C PRO A 91 -7.57 11.21 -12.54
N ILE A 92 -7.86 10.65 -11.37
CA ILE A 92 -6.81 10.23 -10.43
C ILE A 92 -6.01 9.07 -11.01
N LYS A 93 -4.69 9.12 -10.84
CA LYS A 93 -3.80 7.99 -11.18
C LYS A 93 -3.42 7.25 -9.90
N ILE A 94 -3.42 5.93 -9.94
CA ILE A 94 -3.08 5.09 -8.78
C ILE A 94 -1.99 4.12 -9.20
N TYR A 95 -0.88 4.12 -8.46
CA TYR A 95 0.25 3.23 -8.68
C TYR A 95 0.68 2.54 -7.37
N PRO A 96 0.99 1.24 -7.39
CA PRO A 96 0.71 0.30 -8.49
C PRO A 96 -0.80 0.16 -8.74
N HIS A 97 -1.16 -0.47 -9.86
CA HIS A 97 -2.58 -0.69 -10.18
C HIS A 97 -3.27 -1.50 -9.06
N PRO A 98 -4.52 -1.19 -8.67
CA PRO A 98 -5.20 -1.88 -7.56
C PRO A 98 -5.28 -3.41 -7.71
N GLU A 99 -5.36 -3.92 -8.93
CA GLU A 99 -5.31 -5.37 -9.19
C GLU A 99 -3.96 -5.98 -8.81
N VAL A 100 -2.86 -5.26 -9.02
CA VAL A 100 -1.53 -5.70 -8.57
C VAL A 100 -1.49 -5.74 -7.04
N ILE A 101 -2.04 -4.72 -6.38
CA ILE A 101 -2.11 -4.67 -4.90
C ILE A 101 -2.90 -5.87 -4.37
N GLU A 102 -4.04 -6.18 -4.98
CA GLU A 102 -4.88 -7.34 -4.59
C GLU A 102 -4.13 -8.67 -4.72
N ILE A 103 -3.31 -8.83 -5.76
CA ILE A 103 -2.49 -10.04 -5.96
C ILE A 103 -1.43 -10.14 -4.86
N ILE A 104 -0.69 -9.06 -4.56
CA ILE A 104 0.43 -9.12 -3.60
C ILE A 104 0.00 -9.15 -2.12
N GLN A 105 -1.27 -8.82 -1.83
CA GLN A 105 -1.86 -9.00 -0.50
C GLN A 105 -2.05 -10.49 -0.15
N ASP A 106 -2.24 -11.34 -1.15
CA ASP A 106 -2.40 -12.79 -0.98
C ASP A 106 -1.14 -13.50 -1.49
N LYS A 107 -0.29 -13.96 -0.56
CA LYS A 107 0.99 -14.58 -0.91
C LYS A 107 0.81 -15.86 -1.74
N PHE A 108 -0.28 -16.60 -1.59
CA PHE A 108 -0.55 -17.79 -2.40
C PHE A 108 -0.88 -17.38 -3.84
N LYS A 109 -1.80 -16.42 -4.03
CA LYS A 109 -2.10 -15.87 -5.37
C LYS A 109 -0.88 -15.24 -6.03
N GLN A 110 -0.06 -14.52 -5.26
CA GLN A 110 1.19 -13.96 -5.74
C GLN A 110 2.13 -15.06 -6.26
N LYS A 111 2.33 -16.14 -5.50
CA LYS A 111 3.16 -17.28 -5.93
C LYS A 111 2.58 -17.97 -7.16
N LEU A 112 1.26 -18.19 -7.21
CA LEU A 112 0.60 -18.77 -8.37
C LEU A 112 0.80 -17.91 -9.63
N PHE A 113 0.61 -16.60 -9.53
CA PHE A 113 0.83 -15.65 -10.63
C PHE A 113 2.28 -15.71 -11.15
N LEU A 114 3.26 -15.69 -10.25
CA LEU A 114 4.69 -15.76 -10.62
C LEU A 114 5.04 -17.12 -11.25
N SER A 115 4.52 -18.22 -10.70
CA SER A 115 4.73 -19.57 -11.25
C SER A 115 4.14 -19.71 -12.66
N GLN A 116 2.93 -19.20 -12.89
CA GLN A 116 2.28 -19.22 -14.20
C GLN A 116 3.04 -18.38 -15.23
N ALA A 117 3.72 -17.31 -14.79
CA ALA A 117 4.60 -16.50 -15.62
C ALA A 117 5.99 -17.14 -15.88
N GLY A 118 6.26 -18.34 -15.35
CA GLY A 118 7.54 -19.03 -15.50
C GLY A 118 8.69 -18.41 -14.69
N ILE A 119 8.38 -17.60 -13.68
CA ILE A 119 9.39 -16.99 -12.81
C ILE A 119 9.82 -18.02 -11.75
N PRO A 120 11.12 -18.31 -11.60
CA PRO A 120 11.60 -19.24 -10.58
C PRO A 120 11.22 -18.75 -9.18
N ILE A 121 10.49 -19.57 -8.43
CA ILE A 121 10.08 -19.31 -7.05
C ILE A 121 10.26 -20.59 -6.23
N SER A 122 10.34 -20.45 -4.90
CA SER A 122 10.35 -21.60 -4.00
C SER A 122 9.01 -22.35 -4.05
N ASP A 123 9.09 -23.66 -3.91
CA ASP A 123 7.95 -24.57 -3.80
C ASP A 123 6.88 -24.03 -2.82
N PHE A 124 5.61 -24.30 -3.14
CA PHE A 124 4.48 -23.77 -2.38
C PHE A 124 3.22 -24.60 -2.54
N GLU A 125 2.35 -24.46 -1.56
CA GLU A 125 1.07 -25.14 -1.49
C GLU A 125 0.06 -24.25 -0.74
N GLU A 126 -1.23 -24.49 -0.96
CA GLU A 126 -2.30 -23.78 -0.28
C GLU A 126 -2.64 -24.47 1.04
N ILE A 127 -2.66 -23.70 2.14
CA ILE A 127 -3.12 -24.20 3.45
C ILE A 127 -4.51 -23.62 3.71
N GLN A 128 -5.55 -24.43 3.52
CA GLN A 128 -6.94 -23.96 3.48
C GLN A 128 -7.56 -23.58 4.83
N GLN A 129 -6.90 -23.88 5.95
CA GLN A 129 -7.31 -23.40 7.27
C GLN A 129 -6.20 -23.62 8.29
N ARG A 130 -6.11 -22.73 9.27
CA ARG A 130 -5.35 -22.97 10.50
C ARG A 130 -6.11 -24.09 11.24
N PRO A 131 -5.58 -25.32 11.41
CA PRO A 131 -6.03 -26.16 12.53
C PRO A 131 -5.80 -25.33 13.79
N SER A 132 -6.42 -25.62 14.94
CA SER A 132 -5.91 -25.07 16.20
C SER A 132 -4.43 -25.49 16.33
N ILE A 133 -3.50 -24.65 15.88
CA ILE A 133 -2.07 -24.92 15.97
C ILE A 133 -1.75 -24.70 17.44
N SER A 134 -1.92 -25.77 18.22
CA SER A 134 -1.11 -25.96 19.42
C SER A 134 0.33 -25.74 18.99
N GLU A 135 1.02 -24.86 19.72
CA GLU A 135 2.40 -24.47 19.45
C GLU A 135 3.22 -25.69 19.00
N HIS A 136 4.00 -25.54 17.91
CA HIS A 136 4.99 -26.49 17.38
C HIS A 136 4.60 -27.46 16.24
N THR A 137 3.52 -27.25 15.48
CA THR A 137 3.32 -28.09 14.28
C THR A 137 4.21 -27.63 13.11
N ILE A 138 5.32 -28.35 12.90
CA ILE A 138 6.08 -28.38 11.65
C ILE A 138 5.23 -29.17 10.64
N VAL A 139 4.77 -28.53 9.56
CA VAL A 139 4.16 -29.25 8.44
C VAL A 139 5.29 -29.66 7.50
N MET A 140 5.62 -30.95 7.50
CA MET A 140 6.58 -31.55 6.56
C MET A 140 5.81 -32.03 5.34
N LEU A 141 5.93 -31.34 4.22
CA LEU A 141 5.49 -31.84 2.92
C LEU A 141 6.73 -32.07 2.06
N ASP A 142 6.94 -33.33 1.70
CA ASP A 142 7.99 -33.86 0.80
C ASP A 142 9.38 -33.21 0.87
N LYS A 143 10.06 -33.42 2.01
CA LYS A 143 11.53 -33.22 2.19
C LYS A 143 12.07 -31.79 2.07
N GLN A 144 11.25 -30.74 2.09
CA GLN A 144 11.73 -29.38 2.32
C GLN A 144 11.20 -28.79 3.63
N ILE A 145 12.11 -28.24 4.44
CA ILE A 145 11.79 -27.58 5.72
C ILE A 145 11.35 -26.15 5.41
N VAL A 146 10.08 -25.81 5.69
CA VAL A 146 9.61 -24.42 5.71
C VAL A 146 9.81 -23.86 7.12
N TYR A 147 10.73 -22.90 7.26
CA TYR A 147 11.00 -22.22 8.53
C TYR A 147 9.94 -21.14 8.80
N VAL A 148 9.24 -21.25 9.93
CA VAL A 148 8.49 -20.13 10.53
C VAL A 148 9.41 -19.49 11.58
N ILE A 149 10.11 -18.41 11.21
CA ILE A 149 10.94 -17.65 12.17
C ILE A 149 10.03 -16.68 12.93
N ARG A 150 9.96 -16.85 14.26
CA ARG A 150 9.42 -15.84 15.19
C ARG A 150 10.53 -14.82 15.48
N SER A 151 10.21 -13.52 15.44
CA SER A 151 10.97 -12.52 16.21
C SER A 151 10.29 -12.38 17.58
N SER A 152 11.13 -12.33 18.61
CA SER A 152 10.80 -12.11 20.02
C SER A 152 9.98 -10.85 20.27
#